data_AF-A0A970SSA2-F1
#
_entry.id   AF-A0A970SSA2-F1
#
_cell.length_a   1.000
_cell.length_b   1.000
_cell.length_c   1.000
_cell.angle_alpha   90.00
_cell.angle_beta   90.00
_cell.angle_gamma   90.00
#
_symmetry.space_group_name_H-M   'P 1'
#
loop_
_entity.id
_entity.type
_entity.pdbx_description
1 polymer ?
#
loop_
_entity_poly.entity_id
_entity_poly.type
_entity_poly.pdbx_seq_one_letter_code
_entity_poly.pdbx_strand_id
1 'polypeptide(L)'
;MKKVVPFEEILKKAESYQKEMTAFLRDMILIPSESCQEKDVILRIKQEMEKVGFDRIEIDPMGNILGYVGHGKHLIGMDAHVDTVGIGDIRNWTFDPYKGYEDEVHIGGRGASDQEGGMAAMVYAAKII
;
A
#
# COMPACT_ATOMS: atom_id res chain seq x y z
N MET A 1 9.57 17.78 24.52
CA MET A 1 9.62 16.33 24.85
C MET A 1 9.20 15.56 23.62
N LYS A 2 9.93 14.52 23.20
CA LYS A 2 9.45 13.59 22.17
C LYS A 2 8.20 12.89 22.74
N LYS A 3 7.05 13.06 22.10
CA LYS A 3 5.83 12.34 22.45
C LYS A 3 6.08 10.90 22.00
N VAL A 4 6.40 10.00 22.93
CA VAL A 4 6.56 8.57 22.64
C VAL A 4 5.16 7.98 22.66
N VAL A 5 4.66 7.57 21.49
CA VAL A 5 3.40 6.81 21.42
C VAL A 5 3.72 5.39 21.90
N PRO A 6 2.99 4.86 22.91
CA PRO A 6 3.20 3.49 23.38
C PRO A 6 3.02 2.46 22.26
N PHE A 7 3.81 1.39 22.29
CA PHE A 7 3.73 0.32 21.29
C PHE A 7 2.33 -0.31 21.24
N GLU A 8 1.72 -0.53 22.40
CA GLU A 8 0.36 -1.10 22.48
C GLU A 8 -0.69 -0.20 21.83
N GLU A 9 -0.52 1.13 21.87
CA GLU A 9 -1.45 2.06 21.20
C GLU A 9 -1.30 2.00 19.67
N ILE A 10 -0.06 1.88 19.18
CA ILE A 10 0.23 1.71 17.75
C ILE A 10 -0.37 0.40 17.25
N LEU A 11 -0.13 -0.70 17.97
CA LEU A 11 -0.64 -2.03 17.61
C LEU A 11 -2.17 -2.03 17.58
N LYS A 12 -2.82 -1.50 18.63
CA LYS A 12 -4.28 -1.42 18.69
C LYS A 12 -4.87 -0.59 17.54
N LYS A 13 -4.21 0.51 17.13
CA LYS A 13 -4.63 1.27 15.95
C LYS A 13 -4.45 0.47 14.67
N ALA A 14 -3.32 -0.21 14.48
CA ALA A 14 -3.07 -1.04 13.32
C ALA A 14 -4.14 -2.15 13.18
N GLU A 15 -4.44 -2.85 14.27
CA GLU A 15 -5.53 -3.84 14.34
C GLU A 15 -6.89 -3.22 13.99
N SER A 16 -7.17 -2.01 14.50
CA SER A 16 -8.44 -1.32 14.22
C SER A 16 -8.60 -0.92 12.74
N TYR A 17 -7.50 -0.82 11.99
CA TYR A 17 -7.51 -0.49 10.56
C TYR A 17 -7.31 -1.71 9.66
N GLN A 18 -7.25 -2.92 10.22
CA GLN A 18 -6.96 -4.14 9.46
C GLN A 18 -7.91 -4.27 8.26
N LYS A 19 -9.21 -4.09 8.45
CA LYS A 19 -10.21 -4.25 7.39
C LYS A 19 -10.00 -3.28 6.22
N GLU A 20 -9.70 -2.02 6.52
CA GLU A 20 -9.47 -1.02 5.48
C GLU A 20 -8.11 -1.20 4.80
N MET A 21 -7.11 -1.65 5.55
CA MET A 21 -5.78 -1.95 5.02
C MET A 21 -5.80 -3.18 4.10
N THR A 22 -6.49 -4.26 4.47
CA THR A 22 -6.63 -5.44 3.61
C THR A 22 -7.47 -5.13 2.37
N ALA A 23 -8.56 -4.38 2.51
CA ALA A 23 -9.34 -3.91 1.36
C ALA A 23 -8.49 -3.06 0.40
N PHE A 24 -7.67 -2.15 0.92
CA PHE A 24 -6.77 -1.34 0.09
C PHE A 24 -5.74 -2.20 -0.66
N LEU A 25 -5.11 -3.17 0.01
CA LEU A 25 -4.19 -4.10 -0.65
C LEU A 25 -4.89 -4.86 -1.78
N ARG A 26 -6.11 -5.35 -1.54
CA ARG A 26 -6.87 -6.07 -2.56
C ARG A 26 -7.28 -5.19 -3.75
N ASP A 27 -7.57 -3.92 -3.50
CA ASP A 27 -7.85 -2.97 -4.57
C ASP A 27 -6.63 -2.74 -5.47
N MET A 28 -5.40 -2.75 -4.91
CA MET A 28 -4.18 -2.67 -5.70
C MET A 28 -3.97 -3.95 -6.55
N ILE A 29 -4.11 -5.13 -5.94
CA ILE A 29 -3.95 -6.44 -6.61
C ILE A 29 -4.91 -6.58 -7.82
N LEU A 30 -6.12 -6.01 -7.71
CA LEU A 30 -7.12 -6.02 -8.78
C LEU A 30 -6.70 -5.23 -10.03
N ILE A 31 -5.71 -4.33 -9.91
CA ILE A 31 -5.25 -3.45 -10.97
C ILE A 31 -3.96 -4.04 -11.55
N PRO A 32 -3.98 -4.56 -12.80
CA PRO A 32 -2.75 -5.00 -13.46
C PRO A 32 -1.76 -3.83 -13.58
N SER A 33 -0.57 -4.02 -13.01
CA SER A 33 0.45 -2.98 -12.83
C SER A 33 1.82 -3.47 -13.31
N GLU A 34 1.88 -4.23 -14.41
CA GLU A 34 3.19 -4.63 -14.96
C GLU A 34 4.07 -3.41 -15.24
N SER A 35 5.40 -3.55 -15.18
CA SER A 35 6.32 -2.42 -15.35
C SER A 35 5.98 -1.60 -16.60
N CYS A 36 5.97 -0.27 -16.45
CA CYS A 36 5.47 0.74 -17.39
C CYS A 36 3.94 0.85 -17.52
N GLN A 37 3.13 0.18 -16.71
CA GLN A 37 1.66 0.23 -16.68
C GLN A 37 1.09 0.60 -15.30
N GLU A 38 1.90 1.22 -14.45
CA GLU A 38 1.60 1.45 -13.03
C GLU A 38 0.60 2.59 -12.78
N LYS A 39 0.22 3.36 -13.81
CA LYS A 39 -0.57 4.58 -13.67
C LYS A 39 -1.84 4.38 -12.83
N ASP A 40 -2.59 3.31 -13.09
CA ASP A 40 -3.87 3.10 -12.42
C ASP A 40 -3.69 2.69 -10.95
N VAL A 41 -2.65 1.89 -10.63
CA VAL A 41 -2.33 1.55 -9.24
C VAL A 41 -1.80 2.78 -8.48
N ILE A 42 -0.99 3.63 -9.12
CA ILE A 42 -0.55 4.92 -8.58
C ILE A 42 -1.73 5.82 -8.23
N LEU A 43 -2.73 5.91 -9.12
CA LEU A 43 -3.95 6.67 -8.86
C LEU A 43 -4.77 6.08 -7.70
N ARG A 44 -4.82 4.76 -7.57
CA ARG A 44 -5.49 4.10 -6.44
C ARG A 44 -4.77 4.38 -5.11
N ILE A 45 -3.43 4.38 -5.10
CA ILE A 45 -2.63 4.73 -3.92
C ILE A 45 -2.86 6.19 -3.54
N LYS A 46 -2.90 7.10 -4.52
CA LYS A 46 -3.22 8.52 -4.28
C LYS A 46 -4.55 8.70 -3.55
N GLN A 47 -5.59 8.01 -4.01
CA GLN A 47 -6.90 8.05 -3.36
C GLN A 47 -6.85 7.57 -1.91
N GLU A 48 -6.06 6.53 -1.62
CA GLU A 48 -5.90 6.05 -0.23
C GLU A 48 -5.12 7.05 0.63
N MET A 49 -4.03 7.63 0.12
CA MET A 49 -3.26 8.66 0.82
C MET A 49 -4.13 9.89 1.14
N GLU A 50 -4.99 10.32 0.20
CA GLU A 50 -5.95 11.41 0.41
C GLU A 50 -6.97 11.03 1.50
N LYS A 51 -7.53 9.82 1.42
CA LYS A 51 -8.50 9.29 2.39
C LYS A 51 -7.93 9.19 3.82
N VAL A 52 -6.66 8.80 3.97
CA VAL A 52 -6.04 8.65 5.30
C VAL A 52 -5.40 9.93 5.83
N GLY A 53 -5.41 11.02 5.05
CA GLY A 53 -5.09 12.36 5.52
C GLY A 53 -3.60 12.73 5.44
N PHE A 54 -2.89 12.30 4.40
CA PHE A 54 -1.54 12.80 4.14
C PHE A 54 -1.54 14.33 3.94
N ASP A 55 -0.53 15.03 4.47
CA ASP A 55 -0.44 16.49 4.41
C ASP A 55 -0.22 16.99 2.98
N ARG A 56 0.51 16.20 2.19
CA ARG A 56 0.83 16.51 0.79
C ARG A 56 1.04 15.23 0.00
N ILE A 57 0.50 15.23 -1.22
CA ILE A 57 0.64 14.11 -2.15
C ILE A 57 0.98 14.69 -3.52
N GLU A 58 2.07 14.21 -4.10
CA GLU A 58 2.57 14.65 -5.40
C GLU A 58 2.81 13.42 -6.29
N ILE A 59 2.57 13.56 -7.59
CA ILE A 59 3.02 12.58 -8.58
C ILE A 59 4.05 13.30 -9.43
N ASP A 60 5.27 12.76 -9.47
CA ASP A 60 6.36 13.36 -10.23
C ASP A 60 6.22 13.10 -11.75
N PRO A 61 7.03 13.74 -12.60
CA PRO A 61 6.97 13.52 -14.05
C PRO A 61 7.31 12.10 -14.53
N MET A 62 7.95 11.27 -13.69
CA MET A 62 8.21 9.86 -13.98
C MET A 62 7.03 8.96 -13.59
N GLY A 63 6.05 9.48 -12.85
CA GLY A 63 4.87 8.73 -12.39
C GLY A 63 5.00 8.20 -10.97
N ASN A 64 6.07 8.52 -10.24
CA ASN A 64 6.21 8.11 -8.85
C ASN A 64 5.24 8.89 -7.97
N ILE A 65 4.66 8.24 -6.97
CA ILE A 65 3.83 8.90 -5.97
C ILE A 65 4.64 9.20 -4.70
N LEU A 66 4.58 10.45 -4.25
CA LEU A 66 5.25 10.94 -3.06
C LEU A 66 4.20 11.42 -2.06
N GLY A 67 4.14 10.74 -0.91
CA GLY A 67 3.31 11.13 0.23
C GLY A 67 4.16 11.73 1.35
N TYR A 68 3.70 12.83 1.94
CA TYR A 68 4.35 13.50 3.07
C TYR A 68 3.43 13.56 4.29
N VAL A 69 3.99 13.26 5.46
CA VAL A 69 3.34 13.42 6.78
C VAL A 69 4.31 14.12 7.74
N GLY A 70 3.84 15.20 8.36
CA GLY A 70 4.56 16.02 9.31
C GLY A 70 5.45 17.11 8.70
N HIS A 71 5.93 18.00 9.58
CA HIS A 71 6.74 19.18 9.23
C HIS A 71 8.01 19.29 10.11
N GLY A 72 8.55 18.15 10.53
CA GLY A 72 9.71 18.07 11.41
C GLY A 72 11.03 18.42 10.71
N LYS A 73 12.08 18.65 11.51
CA LYS A 73 13.43 18.95 11.01
C LYS A 73 14.21 17.75 10.44
N HIS A 74 13.72 16.53 10.66
CA HIS A 74 14.37 15.29 10.22
C HIS A 74 13.42 14.57 9.28
N LEU A 75 13.91 14.20 8.10
CA LEU A 75 13.15 13.51 7.07
C LEU A 75 13.54 12.02 7.08
N ILE A 76 12.54 11.15 7.12
CA ILE A 76 12.71 9.70 6.99
C ILE A 76 12.05 9.30 5.67
N GLY A 77 12.81 8.69 4.77
CA GLY A 77 12.28 8.11 3.53
C GLY A 77 11.88 6.66 3.75
N MET A 78 10.66 6.32 3.34
CA MET A 78 10.21 4.94 3.19
C MET A 78 9.85 4.73 1.72
N ASP A 79 10.18 3.57 1.17
CA ASP A 79 10.08 3.30 -0.26
C ASP A 79 9.48 1.92 -0.50
N ALA A 80 8.69 1.82 -1.56
CA ALA A 80 8.05 0.62 -2.06
C ALA A 80 7.91 0.76 -3.58
N HIS A 81 8.17 -0.31 -4.32
CA HIS A 81 7.75 -0.37 -5.72
C HIS A 81 6.35 -0.98 -5.79
N VAL A 82 5.61 -0.62 -6.84
CA VAL A 82 4.22 -1.05 -7.04
C VAL A 82 3.99 -1.65 -8.42
N ASP A 83 5.02 -1.65 -9.26
CA ASP A 83 5.01 -2.46 -10.46
C ASP A 83 5.11 -3.94 -10.09
N THR A 84 4.52 -4.78 -10.93
CA THR A 84 4.51 -6.21 -10.74
C THR A 84 5.12 -6.94 -11.92
N VAL A 85 5.64 -8.15 -11.68
CA VAL A 85 5.96 -9.05 -12.78
C VAL A 85 4.66 -9.57 -13.42
N GLY A 86 4.70 -9.89 -14.71
CA GLY A 86 3.57 -10.52 -15.38
C GLY A 86 3.12 -11.82 -14.70
N ILE A 87 1.84 -12.16 -14.88
CA ILE A 87 1.27 -13.36 -14.25
C ILE A 87 1.79 -14.68 -14.84
N GLY A 88 2.47 -14.63 -15.98
CA GLY A 88 2.94 -15.82 -16.68
C GLY A 88 1.78 -16.66 -17.23
N ASP A 89 1.93 -17.98 -17.25
CA ASP A 89 0.88 -18.89 -17.69
C ASP A 89 -0.21 -19.02 -16.62
N ILE A 90 -1.42 -18.58 -16.94
CA ILE A 90 -2.59 -18.65 -16.05
C ILE A 90 -2.87 -20.07 -15.54
N ARG A 91 -2.49 -21.12 -16.29
CA ARG A 91 -2.67 -22.52 -15.89
C ARG A 91 -1.80 -22.94 -14.70
N ASN A 92 -0.75 -22.18 -14.39
CA ASN A 92 0.08 -22.40 -13.21
C ASN A 92 -0.54 -21.83 -11.93
N TRP A 93 -1.60 -21.02 -12.06
CA TRP A 93 -2.31 -20.47 -10.91
C TRP A 93 -3.45 -21.38 -10.48
N THR A 94 -3.61 -21.54 -9.17
CA THR A 94 -4.75 -22.26 -8.56
C THR A 94 -5.94 -21.36 -8.28
N PHE A 95 -5.80 -20.04 -8.49
CA PHE A 95 -6.82 -19.01 -8.35
C PHE A 95 -6.54 -17.86 -9.32
N ASP A 96 -7.49 -16.95 -9.52
CA ASP A 96 -7.30 -15.78 -10.39
C ASP A 96 -6.30 -14.80 -9.75
N PRO A 97 -5.13 -14.51 -10.37
CA PRO A 97 -4.07 -13.71 -9.74
C PRO A 97 -4.44 -12.26 -9.48
N TYR A 98 -5.41 -11.70 -10.23
CA TYR A 98 -5.82 -10.31 -10.08
C TYR A 98 -7.05 -10.19 -9.17
N LYS A 99 -8.00 -11.13 -9.23
CA LYS A 99 -9.08 -11.15 -8.22
C LYS A 99 -8.57 -11.52 -6.84
N GLY A 100 -7.53 -12.35 -6.82
CA GLY A 100 -6.90 -12.84 -5.62
C GLY A 100 -7.87 -13.62 -4.72
N TYR A 101 -7.49 -13.73 -3.46
CA TYR A 101 -8.35 -14.19 -2.38
C TYR A 101 -7.98 -13.50 -1.07
N GLU A 102 -8.89 -13.58 -0.10
CA GLU A 102 -8.65 -13.23 1.30
C GLU A 102 -9.30 -14.32 2.15
N ASP A 103 -8.52 -14.87 3.08
CA ASP A 103 -8.99 -15.76 4.14
C ASP A 103 -8.70 -15.14 5.51
N GLU A 104 -8.84 -15.92 6.59
CA GLU A 104 -8.64 -15.41 7.96
C GLU A 104 -7.22 -14.89 8.23
N VAL A 105 -6.22 -15.37 7.49
CA VAL A 105 -4.80 -15.11 7.76
C VAL A 105 -3.97 -14.74 6.51
N HIS A 106 -4.48 -14.94 5.30
CA HIS A 106 -3.76 -14.69 4.06
C HIS A 106 -4.55 -13.82 3.08
N ILE A 107 -3.78 -13.04 2.31
CA ILE A 107 -4.23 -12.40 1.06
C ILE A 107 -3.32 -12.92 -0.04
N GLY A 108 -3.93 -13.47 -1.10
CA GLY A 108 -3.21 -13.95 -2.26
C GLY A 108 -3.55 -13.15 -3.51
N GLY A 109 -2.54 -12.88 -4.33
CA GLY A 109 -2.67 -12.15 -5.59
C GLY A 109 -1.32 -11.79 -6.17
N ARG A 110 -1.26 -11.45 -7.46
CA ARG A 110 -0.08 -10.82 -8.05
C ARG A 110 0.10 -9.43 -7.42
N GLY A 111 1.31 -9.10 -7.00
CA GLY A 111 1.60 -7.84 -6.30
C GLY A 111 1.51 -7.94 -4.78
N ALA A 112 0.71 -8.88 -4.25
CA ALA A 112 0.41 -8.96 -2.81
C ALA A 112 1.65 -8.98 -1.91
N SER A 113 2.59 -9.90 -2.17
CA SER A 113 3.85 -9.98 -1.44
C SER A 113 4.94 -9.08 -2.01
N ASP A 114 4.94 -8.86 -3.31
CA ASP A 114 5.98 -8.18 -4.07
C ASP A 114 5.33 -7.14 -5.00
N GLN A 115 5.13 -5.90 -4.57
CA GLN A 115 5.44 -5.39 -3.20
C GLN A 115 4.32 -4.53 -2.60
N GLU A 116 3.11 -4.66 -3.15
CA GLU A 116 1.94 -3.85 -2.77
C GLU A 116 1.56 -4.00 -1.30
N GLY A 117 1.84 -5.16 -0.67
CA GLY A 117 1.63 -5.38 0.76
C GLY A 117 2.43 -4.41 1.64
N GLY A 118 3.67 -4.07 1.28
CA GLY A 118 4.43 -3.08 2.02
C GLY A 118 3.97 -1.66 1.74
N MET A 119 3.55 -1.35 0.51
CA MET A 119 2.90 -0.07 0.20
C MET A 119 1.63 0.13 1.06
N ALA A 120 0.78 -0.90 1.17
CA ALA A 120 -0.40 -0.87 2.03
C ALA A 120 -0.05 -0.61 3.50
N ALA A 121 0.96 -1.34 4.02
CA ALA A 121 1.44 -1.16 5.38
C ALA A 121 2.00 0.25 5.62
N MET A 122 2.75 0.82 4.67
CA MET A 122 3.31 2.16 4.77
C MET A 122 2.24 3.26 4.84
N VAL A 123 1.20 3.18 4.00
CA VAL A 123 0.09 4.16 4.02
C VAL A 123 -0.62 4.16 5.37
N TYR A 124 -0.89 2.98 5.93
CA TYR A 124 -1.59 2.88 7.21
C TYR A 124 -0.68 3.14 8.41
N ALA A 125 0.63 2.86 8.31
CA ALA A 125 1.61 3.32 9.30
C ALA A 125 1.65 4.85 9.37
N ALA A 126 1.62 5.53 8.22
CA ALA A 126 1.57 6.99 8.14
C ALA A 126 0.28 7.58 8.74
N LYS A 127 -0.85 6.89 8.61
CA LYS A 127 -2.13 7.27 9.27
C LYS A 127 -2.07 7.20 10.80
N ILE A 128 -1.24 6.32 11.35
CA ILE A 128 -1.18 6.06 12.80
C ILE A 128 -0.42 7.17 13.54
N ILE A 129 0.63 7.70 12.91
CA ILE A 129 1.58 8.68 13.46
C ILE A 129 1.09 10.12 13.34
#